data_AF-A0A0C5C069-F1
#
_entry.id   AF-A0A0C5C069-F1
#
_cell.length_a   1.000
_cell.length_b   1.000
_cell.length_c   1.000
_cell.angle_alpha   90.00
_cell.angle_beta   90.00
_cell.angle_gamma   90.00
#
_symmetry.space_group_name_H-M   'P 1'
#
loop_
_entity.id
_entity.type
_entity.pdbx_description
1 polymer ?
#
loop_
_entity_poly.entity_id
_entity_poly.type
_entity_poly.pdbx_seq_one_letter_code
_entity_poly.pdbx_strand_id
1 'polypeptide(L)'
;MSFATDTVCTTITLDIDSEKLGEFSLEEKADDVFVLQNGFYRFNGKWKQRGIGKLGSKEIEHLDTIEKDGKLFYKFKVLRAGQLRSSIIQDNIEGIGKFSEMTRQIDLNADKKRTWLGNITNINEQTTNYSIPICLNYFKNI
;
A
#
# COMPACT_ATOMS: atom_id res chain seq x y z
N MET A 1 5.39 -11.09 10.42
CA MET A 1 6.46 -10.10 10.68
C MET A 1 6.63 -9.24 9.43
N SER A 2 6.70 -7.91 9.60
CA SER A 2 6.91 -6.96 8.51
C SER A 2 8.14 -6.08 8.80
N PHE A 3 8.76 -5.55 7.77
CA PHE A 3 9.98 -4.73 7.87
C PHE A 3 9.83 -3.48 7.01
N ALA A 4 10.25 -2.33 7.54
CA ALA A 4 10.29 -1.06 6.84
C ALA A 4 11.53 -0.26 7.27
N THR A 5 12.59 -0.30 6.46
CA THR A 5 13.88 0.40 6.67
C THR A 5 14.55 0.11 8.01
N ASP A 6 14.13 0.79 9.06
CA ASP A 6 14.61 0.80 10.44
C ASP A 6 13.54 0.31 11.44
N THR A 7 12.37 -0.10 10.96
CA THR A 7 11.25 -0.58 11.77
C THR A 7 10.96 -2.05 11.50
N VAL A 8 10.69 -2.81 12.56
CA VAL A 8 10.16 -4.18 12.48
C VAL A 8 8.81 -4.25 13.18
N CYS A 9 7.85 -4.93 12.55
CA CYS A 9 6.54 -5.21 13.12
C CYS A 9 6.44 -6.71 13.41
N THR A 10 6.21 -7.05 14.68
CA THR A 10 6.11 -8.43 15.17
C THR A 10 4.71 -8.76 15.64
N THR A 11 4.36 -10.04 15.57
CA THR A 11 3.10 -10.58 16.12
C THR A 11 3.22 -11.00 17.58
N ILE A 12 4.44 -10.96 18.12
CA ILE A 12 4.76 -11.26 19.52
C ILE A 12 5.27 -9.99 20.18
N THR A 13 4.95 -9.82 21.45
CA THR A 13 5.55 -8.79 22.28
C THR A 13 7.03 -9.10 22.49
N LEU A 14 7.88 -8.11 22.24
CA LEU A 14 9.30 -8.15 22.56
C LEU A 14 9.54 -7.29 23.80
N ASP A 15 10.44 -7.72 24.67
CA ASP A 15 10.88 -6.94 25.83
C ASP A 15 11.98 -5.97 25.40
N ILE A 16 11.57 -4.90 24.71
CA ILE A 16 12.45 -3.92 24.06
C ILE A 16 11.86 -2.52 24.26
N ASP A 17 12.59 -1.66 24.96
CA ASP A 17 12.21 -0.25 25.18
C ASP A 17 13.46 0.61 25.47
N SER A 18 14.38 0.67 24.52
CA SER A 18 15.64 1.41 24.70
C SER A 18 15.54 2.86 24.25
N GLU A 19 16.07 3.79 25.04
CA GLU A 19 16.23 5.20 24.65
C GLU A 19 17.59 5.49 23.97
N LYS A 20 18.45 4.47 23.82
CA LYS A 20 19.81 4.65 23.29
C LYS A 20 19.80 4.73 21.77
N LEU A 21 20.63 5.63 21.24
CA LEU A 21 20.84 5.77 19.80
C LEU A 21 21.34 4.44 19.20
N GLY A 22 20.64 3.96 18.17
CA GLY A 22 20.98 2.74 17.44
C GLY A 22 20.38 1.45 18.02
N GLU A 23 19.66 1.53 19.15
CA GLU A 23 18.88 0.41 19.68
C GLU A 23 17.40 0.54 19.27
N PHE A 24 16.69 -0.59 19.28
CA PHE A 24 15.24 -0.59 19.03
C PHE A 24 14.49 -0.13 20.28
N SER A 25 13.40 0.60 20.04
CA SER A 25 12.37 0.91 21.04
C SER A 25 11.01 0.48 20.52
N LEU A 26 10.06 0.31 21.44
CA LEU A 26 8.69 0.01 21.06
C LEU A 26 7.97 1.31 20.67
N GLU A 27 7.62 1.45 19.39
CA GLU A 27 6.92 2.64 18.89
C GLU A 27 5.39 2.57 19.07
N GLU A 28 4.75 1.53 18.52
CA GLU A 28 3.29 1.39 18.53
C GLU A 28 2.86 -0.07 18.77
N LYS A 29 1.65 -0.25 19.33
CA LYS A 29 0.94 -1.53 19.38
C LYS A 29 -0.38 -1.42 18.62
N ALA A 30 -0.76 -2.51 17.96
CA ALA A 30 -2.05 -2.59 17.29
C ALA A 30 -2.65 -4.00 17.34
N ASP A 31 -3.97 -4.06 17.54
CA ASP A 31 -4.72 -5.32 17.58
C ASP A 31 -5.13 -5.77 16.17
N ASP A 32 -5.33 -4.81 15.28
CA ASP A 32 -5.77 -5.01 13.91
C ASP A 32 -4.71 -4.48 12.94
N VAL A 33 -3.92 -5.40 12.37
CA VAL A 33 -2.78 -5.08 11.50
C VAL A 33 -2.96 -5.72 10.12
N PHE A 34 -3.07 -4.88 9.09
CA PHE A 34 -3.03 -5.30 7.70
C PHE A 34 -1.80 -4.69 7.03
N VAL A 35 -1.01 -5.52 6.35
CA VAL A 35 0.13 -5.06 5.53
C VAL A 35 0.05 -5.76 4.18
N LEU A 36 -0.59 -5.12 3.21
CA LEU A 36 -0.87 -5.74 1.91
C LEU A 36 0.27 -5.53 0.92
N GLN A 37 0.65 -4.26 0.75
CA GLN A 37 1.71 -3.84 -0.15
C GLN A 37 2.23 -2.49 0.30
N ASN A 38 3.28 -2.01 -0.37
CA ASN A 38 3.86 -0.71 -0.08
C ASN A 38 2.81 0.40 -0.23
N GLY A 39 2.36 0.94 0.89
CA GLY A 39 1.42 2.07 0.97
C GLY A 39 -0.01 1.75 1.30
N PHE A 40 -0.32 0.47 1.49
CA PHE A 40 -1.63 0.04 1.93
C PHE A 40 -1.43 -0.84 3.15
N TYR A 41 -1.47 -0.17 4.30
CA TYR A 41 -1.35 -0.77 5.62
C TYR A 41 -2.37 -0.15 6.59
N ARG A 42 -2.94 -0.98 7.45
CA ARG A 42 -3.94 -0.62 8.46
C ARG A 42 -3.40 -0.97 9.84
N PHE A 43 -3.56 -0.06 10.78
CA PHE A 43 -3.27 -0.27 12.19
C PHE A 43 -4.43 0.28 13.00
N ASN A 44 -4.97 -0.52 13.93
CA ASN A 44 -6.08 -0.10 14.81
C ASN A 44 -7.28 0.48 14.04
N GLY A 45 -7.72 -0.22 12.98
CA GLY A 45 -8.85 0.18 12.15
C GLY A 45 -8.60 1.39 11.24
N LYS A 46 -7.38 1.97 11.21
CA LYS A 46 -7.05 3.13 10.38
C LYS A 46 -6.09 2.77 9.26
N TRP A 47 -6.54 2.93 8.02
CA TRP A 47 -5.64 2.89 6.87
C TRP A 47 -4.71 4.08 6.91
N LYS A 48 -3.40 3.85 6.81
CA LYS A 48 -2.44 4.95 6.71
C LYS A 48 -2.63 5.63 5.36
N GLN A 49 -3.03 6.89 5.40
CA GLN A 49 -3.04 7.76 4.24
C GLN A 49 -1.61 8.08 3.82
N ARG A 50 -1.39 8.12 2.51
CA ARG A 50 -0.13 8.63 1.95
C ARG A 50 -0.30 10.09 1.61
N GLY A 51 0.78 10.87 1.64
CA GLY A 51 0.73 12.24 1.13
C GLY A 51 0.55 12.29 -0.40
N ILE A 52 0.99 13.39 -1.00
CA ILE A 52 1.02 13.54 -2.45
C ILE A 52 1.98 12.51 -3.06
N GLY A 53 1.55 11.84 -4.11
CA GLY A 53 2.30 10.82 -4.82
C GLY A 53 2.18 10.94 -6.34
N LYS A 54 2.83 10.03 -7.05
CA LYS A 54 2.73 9.90 -8.50
C LYS A 54 2.10 8.57 -8.88
N LEU A 55 1.14 8.61 -9.80
CA LEU A 55 0.54 7.44 -10.42
C LEU A 55 0.75 7.53 -11.93
N GLY A 56 1.78 6.84 -12.43
CA GLY A 56 2.26 7.03 -13.80
C GLY A 56 2.77 8.47 -13.99
N SER A 57 2.21 9.18 -14.96
CA SER A 57 2.54 10.59 -15.24
C SER A 57 1.72 11.61 -14.44
N LYS A 58 0.76 11.15 -13.62
CA LYS A 58 -0.16 12.03 -12.88
C LYS A 58 0.30 12.24 -11.44
N GLU A 59 0.29 13.48 -11.00
CA GLU A 59 0.37 13.81 -9.57
C GLU A 59 -1.00 13.60 -8.93
N ILE A 60 -0.99 12.87 -7.81
CA ILE A 60 -2.20 12.48 -7.11
C ILE A 60 -2.07 12.75 -5.62
N GLU A 61 -3.18 13.08 -4.98
CA GLU A 61 -3.32 13.25 -3.54
C GLU A 61 -4.20 12.12 -3.01
N HIS A 62 -3.73 11.36 -2.02
CA HIS A 62 -4.53 10.33 -1.34
C HIS A 62 -5.64 11.03 -0.55
N LEU A 63 -6.89 10.69 -0.82
CA LEU A 63 -8.03 11.20 -0.05
C LEU A 63 -8.50 10.18 0.97
N ASP A 64 -8.68 8.92 0.55
CA ASP A 64 -9.15 7.87 1.45
C ASP A 64 -8.84 6.44 0.94
N THR A 65 -8.96 5.47 1.83
CA THR A 65 -8.96 4.04 1.53
C THR A 65 -10.24 3.40 2.05
N ILE A 66 -11.04 2.84 1.15
CA ILE A 66 -12.40 2.36 1.42
C ILE A 66 -12.45 0.85 1.26
N GLU A 67 -13.03 0.17 2.24
CA GLU A 67 -13.38 -1.26 2.17
C GLU A 67 -14.82 -1.41 1.70
N LYS A 68 -15.04 -2.22 0.66
CA LYS A 68 -16.38 -2.52 0.14
C LYS A 68 -16.42 -3.91 -0.47
N ASP A 69 -17.39 -4.72 -0.04
CA ASP A 69 -17.65 -6.07 -0.57
C ASP A 69 -16.39 -6.96 -0.58
N GLY A 70 -15.59 -6.88 0.49
CA GLY A 70 -14.34 -7.64 0.62
C GLY A 70 -13.17 -7.11 -0.23
N LYS A 71 -13.38 -6.02 -0.97
CA LYS A 71 -12.37 -5.36 -1.81
C LYS A 71 -11.90 -4.06 -1.17
N LEU A 72 -10.70 -3.63 -1.57
CA LEU A 72 -10.10 -2.40 -1.12
C LEU A 72 -10.04 -1.39 -2.28
N PHE A 73 -10.44 -0.16 -2.01
CA PHE A 73 -10.49 0.93 -2.98
C PHE A 73 -9.66 2.11 -2.50
N TYR A 74 -8.87 2.66 -3.41
CA TYR A 74 -8.08 3.86 -3.22
C TYR A 74 -8.78 5.06 -3.82
N LYS A 75 -9.19 6.03 -2.99
CA LYS A 75 -9.75 7.31 -3.42
C LYS A 75 -8.65 8.37 -3.45
N PHE A 76 -8.48 9.02 -4.60
CA PHE A 76 -7.46 10.05 -4.78
C PHE A 76 -7.92 11.18 -5.68
N LYS A 77 -7.31 12.35 -5.50
CA LYS A 77 -7.50 13.53 -6.35
C LYS A 77 -6.33 13.65 -7.32
N VAL A 78 -6.62 13.79 -8.61
CA VAL A 78 -5.62 14.08 -9.63
C VAL A 78 -5.38 15.59 -9.66
N LEU A 79 -4.13 16.01 -9.39
CA LEU A 79 -3.74 17.42 -9.29
C LEU A 79 -3.61 18.12 -10.66
N ARG A 80 -3.37 17.35 -11.73
CA ARG A 80 -3.39 17.85 -13.12
C ARG A 80 -4.05 16.82 -14.04
N ALA A 81 -5.35 16.96 -14.28
CA ALA A 81 -6.06 16.12 -15.23
C ALA A 81 -6.21 16.87 -16.57
N GLY A 82 -5.79 16.22 -17.65
CA GLY A 82 -5.95 16.73 -19.02
C GLY A 82 -4.78 17.57 -19.51
N GLN A 83 -3.89 16.97 -20.29
CA GLN A 83 -3.05 17.75 -21.18
C GLN A 83 -3.93 18.26 -22.33
N LEU A 84 -3.68 19.47 -22.79
CA LEU A 84 -4.47 20.13 -23.84
C LEU A 84 -4.73 19.19 -25.04
N ARG A 85 -3.68 18.51 -25.50
CA ARG A 85 -3.72 17.56 -26.62
C ARG A 85 -4.64 16.37 -26.36
N SER A 86 -4.54 15.71 -25.20
CA SER A 86 -5.37 14.53 -24.91
C SER A 86 -6.84 14.89 -24.78
N SER A 87 -7.12 16.06 -24.20
CA SER A 87 -8.48 16.56 -24.02
C SER A 87 -9.16 16.91 -25.33
N ILE A 88 -8.43 17.44 -26.32
CA ILE A 88 -8.96 17.70 -27.66
C ILE A 88 -9.28 16.39 -28.40
N ILE A 89 -8.39 15.40 -28.33
CA ILE A 89 -8.60 14.09 -29.00
C ILE A 89 -9.81 13.35 -28.41
N GLN A 90 -10.06 13.49 -27.11
CA GLN A 90 -11.15 12.83 -26.39
C GLN A 90 -12.45 13.66 -26.33
N ASP A 91 -12.50 14.81 -27.03
CA ASP A 91 -13.62 15.76 -26.98
C ASP A 91 -14.03 16.16 -25.54
N ASN A 92 -13.05 16.28 -24.65
CA ASN A 92 -13.23 16.62 -23.23
C ASN A 92 -12.45 17.90 -22.88
N ILE A 93 -12.74 18.97 -23.61
CA ILE A 93 -12.11 20.29 -23.45
C ILE A 93 -12.43 20.87 -22.07
N GLU A 94 -13.64 20.64 -21.56
CA GLU A 94 -14.08 21.15 -20.26
C GLU A 94 -13.29 20.57 -19.09
N GLY A 95 -12.67 19.40 -19.25
CA GLY A 95 -11.86 18.75 -18.22
C GLY A 95 -10.43 19.29 -18.11
N ILE A 96 -9.99 20.18 -19.01
CA ILE A 96 -8.61 20.70 -19.03
C ILE A 96 -8.32 21.48 -17.75
N GLY A 97 -7.25 21.11 -17.04
CA GLY A 97 -6.77 21.83 -15.86
C GLY A 97 -7.66 21.70 -14.63
N LYS A 98 -8.72 20.87 -14.69
CA LYS A 98 -9.58 20.60 -13.53
C LYS A 98 -9.00 19.49 -12.67
N PHE A 99 -9.17 19.65 -11.36
CA PHE A 99 -8.98 18.57 -10.41
C PHE A 99 -10.08 17.53 -10.60
N SER A 100 -9.74 16.24 -10.54
CA SER A 100 -10.72 15.16 -10.60
C SER A 100 -10.48 14.16 -9.49
N GLU A 101 -11.54 13.79 -8.79
CA GLU A 101 -11.50 12.68 -7.84
C GLU A 101 -11.72 11.37 -8.59
N MET A 102 -10.92 10.37 -8.26
CA MET A 102 -10.98 9.04 -8.83
C MET A 102 -10.96 8.00 -7.72
N THR A 103 -11.64 6.88 -7.97
CA THR A 103 -11.61 5.71 -7.10
C THR A 103 -11.08 4.54 -7.91
N ARG A 104 -10.06 3.86 -7.39
CA ARG A 104 -9.45 2.69 -8.05
C ARG A 104 -9.44 1.50 -7.12
N GLN A 105 -9.88 0.35 -7.60
CA GLN A 105 -9.73 -0.90 -6.85
C GLN A 105 -8.25 -1.26 -6.75
N ILE A 106 -7.82 -1.62 -5.55
CA ILE A 106 -6.47 -2.10 -5.27
C ILE A 106 -6.43 -3.61 -5.49
N ASP A 107 -5.38 -4.09 -6.14
CA ASP A 107 -5.06 -5.51 -6.18
C ASP A 107 -4.39 -5.91 -4.85
N LEU A 108 -5.05 -6.78 -4.09
CA LEU A 108 -4.59 -7.28 -2.79
C LEU A 108 -3.28 -8.08 -2.92
N ASN A 109 -2.96 -8.59 -4.10
CA ASN A 109 -1.77 -9.40 -4.39
C ASN A 109 -0.78 -8.68 -5.31
N ALA A 110 -0.77 -7.34 -5.29
CA ALA A 110 0.08 -6.52 -6.14
C ALA A 110 1.56 -6.54 -5.76
N ASP A 111 1.93 -6.95 -4.53
CA ASP A 111 3.34 -7.07 -4.17
C ASP A 111 4.00 -8.24 -4.91
N LYS A 112 4.82 -7.91 -5.91
CA LYS A 112 5.59 -8.88 -6.71
C LYS A 112 7.05 -9.01 -6.26
N LYS A 113 7.45 -8.37 -5.15
CA LYS A 113 8.84 -8.44 -4.65
C LYS A 113 9.18 -9.75 -3.94
N ARG A 114 8.16 -10.56 -3.64
CA ARG A 114 8.28 -11.82 -2.92
C ARG A 114 7.52 -12.91 -3.66
N THR A 115 7.91 -14.16 -3.44
CA THR A 115 7.09 -15.30 -3.84
C THR A 115 6.10 -15.59 -2.73
N TRP A 116 4.84 -15.27 -2.98
CA TRP A 116 3.72 -15.55 -2.06
C TRP A 116 3.21 -16.97 -2.28
N LEU A 117 2.89 -17.67 -1.18
CA LEU A 117 2.44 -19.07 -1.18
C LEU A 117 0.91 -19.21 -1.28
N GLY A 118 0.19 -18.10 -1.20
CA GLY A 118 -1.26 -18.04 -1.38
C GLY A 118 -1.69 -16.75 -2.08
N ASN A 119 -3.00 -16.57 -2.19
CA ASN A 119 -3.62 -15.36 -2.73
C ASN A 119 -4.68 -14.86 -1.75
N ILE A 120 -4.71 -13.55 -1.54
CA ILE A 120 -5.74 -12.88 -0.75
C ILE A 120 -6.87 -12.51 -1.69
N THR A 121 -8.06 -13.10 -1.49
CA THR A 121 -9.25 -12.83 -2.30
C THR A 121 -10.19 -11.82 -1.67
N ASN A 122 -10.16 -11.68 -0.33
CA ASN A 122 -11.05 -10.83 0.42
C ASN A 122 -10.33 -10.22 1.63
N ILE A 123 -10.48 -8.92 1.84
CA ILE A 123 -9.85 -8.22 2.98
C ILE A 123 -10.44 -8.63 4.33
N ASN A 124 -11.68 -9.11 4.35
CA ASN A 124 -12.40 -9.49 5.57
C ASN A 124 -12.00 -10.88 6.09
N GLU A 125 -11.29 -11.69 5.30
CA GLU A 125 -10.91 -13.06 5.67
C GLU A 125 -9.89 -13.11 6.83
N GLN A 126 -9.27 -11.97 7.20
CA GLN A 126 -8.27 -11.86 8.28
C GLN A 126 -7.16 -12.91 8.21
N THR A 127 -6.83 -13.36 7.00
CA THR A 127 -5.82 -14.39 6.76
C THR A 127 -4.43 -13.78 6.60
N THR A 128 -3.41 -14.49 7.09
CA THR A 128 -2.01 -14.17 6.79
C THR A 128 -1.54 -14.97 5.58
N ASN A 129 -0.92 -14.29 4.61
CA ASN A 129 -0.25 -14.94 3.49
C ASN A 129 1.25 -15.09 3.78
N TYR A 130 1.79 -16.28 3.54
CA TYR A 130 3.21 -16.57 3.76
C TYR A 130 4.01 -16.32 2.48
N SER A 131 5.25 -15.89 2.63
CA SER A 131 6.16 -15.66 1.51
C SER A 131 7.52 -16.27 1.75
N ILE A 132 8.22 -16.61 0.67
CA ILE A 132 9.65 -16.92 0.68
C ILE A 132 10.44 -15.80 -0.01
N PRO A 133 11.66 -15.48 0.46
CA PRO A 133 12.52 -14.53 -0.22
C PRO A 133 12.90 -15.07 -1.61
N ILE A 134 12.85 -14.20 -2.63
CA ILE A 134 13.39 -14.53 -3.96
C ILE A 134 14.92 -14.48 -3.86
N CYS A 135 15.54 -15.58 -3.43
CA CYS A 135 16.97 -15.80 -3.64
C CYS A 135 17.16 -17.11 -4.42
N LEU A 136 16.81 -17.06 -5.71
CA LEU A 136 17.05 -18.18 -6.63
C LEU A 136 18.55 -18.45 -6.87
N ASN A 137 19.43 -17.55 -6.43
CA ASN A 137 20.89 -17.72 -6.49
C ASN A 137 21.39 -18.95 -5.72
N TYR A 138 20.62 -19.46 -4.76
CA TYR A 138 20.97 -20.70 -4.05
C TYR A 138 20.71 -21.96 -4.88
N PHE A 139 19.83 -21.91 -5.88
CA PHE A 139 19.49 -23.04 -6.76
C PHE A 139 20.37 -23.15 -8.01
N LYS A 140 21.59 -22.59 -7.99
CA LYS A 140 22.53 -22.61 -9.13
C LYS A 140 22.96 -24.01 -9.61
N ASN A 141 22.50 -25.10 -8.98
CA ASN A 141 22.88 -26.48 -9.28
C ASN A 141 21.67 -27.43 -9.48
N ILE A 142 20.60 -26.98 -10.13
CA ILE A 142 19.58 -27.91 -10.69
C ILE A 142 19.66 -27.87 -12.22
#